data_AF-A0A372RAS5-F1
#
_entry.id   AF-A0A372RAS5-F1
#
_cell.length_a   1.000
_cell.length_b   1.000
_cell.length_c   1.000
_cell.angle_alpha   90.00
_cell.angle_beta   90.00
_cell.angle_gamma   90.00
#
_symmetry.space_group_name_H-M   'P 1'
#
loop_
_entity.id
_entity.type
_entity.pdbx_description
1 polymer ?
#
loop_
_entity_poly.entity_id
_entity_poly.type
_entity_poly.pdbx_seq_one_letter_code
_entity_poly.pdbx_strand_id
1 'polypeptide(L)'
;MTTTTTTTTTTTTQFLPLDQFVPDLQNVDFQGHLQLIDGIPINYILEKLHNLGPSYYNDKSTADTELHIKGYNKNPFFVHKEYLILQSNFFQKVFKNLTSGDVVTIVLPFPQNFEPILEYLYDGNDDKFYESLDSDNYKKIWENVKYLGLGVKAVAVCEAFQEYSET
;
A
#
# COMPACT_ATOMS: atom_id res chain seq x y z
N MET A 1 -15.80 38.86 35.96
CA MET A 1 -14.80 38.07 35.22
C MET A 1 -15.50 36.79 34.79
N THR A 2 -15.75 36.64 33.50
CA THR A 2 -16.54 35.54 32.94
C THR A 2 -15.56 34.53 32.36
N THR A 3 -15.52 33.32 32.90
CA THR A 3 -14.64 32.24 32.43
C THR A 3 -15.40 31.41 31.40
N THR A 4 -14.97 31.47 30.14
CA THR A 4 -15.49 30.63 29.07
C THR A 4 -14.71 29.33 29.04
N THR A 5 -15.38 28.21 29.30
CA THR A 5 -14.82 26.87 29.12
C THR A 5 -15.05 26.42 27.68
N THR A 6 -13.98 26.29 26.91
CA THR A 6 -14.02 25.71 25.56
C THR A 6 -14.02 24.20 25.67
N THR A 7 -15.13 23.55 25.33
CA THR A 7 -15.19 22.08 25.18
C THR A 7 -14.68 21.71 23.80
N THR A 8 -13.53 21.04 23.73
CA THR A 8 -13.03 20.43 22.49
C THR A 8 -13.74 19.09 22.29
N THR A 9 -14.64 19.02 21.32
CA THR A 9 -15.25 17.76 20.91
C THR A 9 -14.27 17.00 20.02
N THR A 10 -13.59 16.00 20.57
CA THR A 10 -12.80 15.04 19.78
C THR A 10 -13.77 14.00 19.23
N THR A 11 -14.20 14.16 17.98
CA THR A 11 -14.91 13.10 17.26
C THR A 11 -13.93 11.96 17.03
N THR A 12 -13.96 10.96 17.91
CA THR A 12 -13.27 9.69 17.67
C THR A 12 -14.13 8.91 16.68
N THR A 13 -13.77 8.95 15.40
CA THR A 13 -14.28 7.97 14.44
C THR A 13 -13.73 6.61 14.88
N GLN A 14 -14.57 5.80 15.52
CA GLN A 14 -14.25 4.38 15.70
C GLN A 14 -14.22 3.75 14.31
N PHE A 15 -13.02 3.48 13.81
CA PHE A 15 -12.83 2.77 12.55
C PHE A 15 -13.18 1.31 12.74
N LEU A 16 -14.09 0.84 11.89
CA LEU A 16 -14.55 -0.54 11.88
C LEU A 16 -13.48 -1.42 11.22
N PRO A 17 -13.22 -2.64 11.73
CA PRO A 17 -12.30 -3.57 11.08
C PRO A 17 -12.78 -3.94 9.65
N LEU A 18 -11.88 -4.40 8.78
CA LEU A 18 -12.11 -4.63 7.34
C LEU A 18 -13.34 -5.53 7.06
N ASP A 19 -13.59 -6.44 7.99
CA ASP A 19 -14.72 -7.35 8.06
C ASP A 19 -16.07 -6.62 8.19
N GLN A 20 -16.11 -5.41 8.76
CA GLN A 20 -17.31 -4.56 8.79
C GLN A 20 -17.51 -3.70 7.54
N PHE A 21 -16.46 -3.42 6.76
CA PHE A 21 -16.54 -2.61 5.53
C PHE A 21 -16.73 -3.45 4.27
N VAL A 22 -16.18 -4.66 4.25
CA VAL A 22 -16.43 -5.68 3.24
C VAL A 22 -16.80 -6.94 4.00
N PRO A 23 -18.09 -7.16 4.29
CA PRO A 23 -18.57 -8.36 5.00
C PRO A 23 -18.12 -9.66 4.35
N ASP A 24 -17.80 -9.63 3.07
CA ASP A 24 -17.33 -10.80 2.34
C ASP A 24 -15.85 -11.15 2.67
N LEU A 25 -15.12 -10.28 3.38
CA LEU A 25 -13.73 -10.50 3.81
C LEU A 25 -13.61 -10.95 5.27
N GLN A 26 -14.71 -11.03 6.04
CA GLN A 26 -14.64 -11.64 7.37
C GLN A 26 -14.28 -13.13 7.15
N ASN A 27 -13.12 -13.57 7.65
CA ASN A 27 -12.58 -14.94 7.55
C ASN A 27 -11.73 -15.28 6.32
N VAL A 28 -11.37 -14.29 5.52
CA VAL A 28 -10.47 -14.49 4.40
C VAL A 28 -9.04 -14.81 4.88
N ASP A 29 -8.56 -16.01 4.55
CA ASP A 29 -7.14 -16.35 4.66
C ASP A 29 -6.42 -15.87 3.39
N PHE A 30 -5.64 -14.80 3.54
CA PHE A 30 -4.83 -14.25 2.45
C PHE A 30 -3.64 -15.16 2.04
N GLN A 31 -3.51 -16.34 2.64
CA GLN A 31 -2.49 -17.32 2.27
C GLN A 31 -2.90 -18.14 1.03
N GLY A 32 -2.59 -17.61 -0.16
CA GLY A 32 -2.11 -18.48 -1.25
C GLY A 32 -3.01 -18.74 -2.48
N HIS A 33 -4.11 -18.01 -2.69
CA HIS A 33 -4.89 -18.13 -3.93
C HIS A 33 -5.02 -16.78 -4.65
N LEU A 34 -4.05 -16.47 -5.51
CA LEU A 34 -3.88 -15.16 -6.17
C LEU A 34 -4.98 -14.79 -7.19
N GLN A 35 -5.99 -15.62 -7.40
CA GLN A 35 -7.11 -15.33 -8.30
C GLN A 35 -8.44 -15.22 -7.57
N LEU A 36 -8.61 -15.95 -6.46
CA LEU A 36 -9.84 -16.04 -5.70
C LEU A 36 -9.50 -16.15 -4.22
N ILE A 37 -10.16 -15.35 -3.42
CA ILE A 37 -10.02 -15.36 -1.97
C ILE A 37 -11.40 -15.64 -1.39
N ASP A 38 -11.56 -16.82 -0.78
CA ASP A 38 -12.86 -17.37 -0.34
C ASP A 38 -13.97 -17.30 -1.42
N GLY A 39 -13.60 -17.58 -2.68
CA GLY A 39 -14.51 -17.53 -3.83
C GLY A 39 -14.76 -16.13 -4.42
N ILE A 40 -14.15 -15.08 -3.85
CA ILE A 40 -14.29 -13.70 -4.32
C ILE A 40 -13.15 -13.36 -5.28
N PRO A 41 -13.44 -12.78 -6.46
CA PRO A 41 -12.40 -12.30 -7.38
C PRO A 41 -11.46 -11.29 -6.71
N ILE A 42 -10.15 -11.53 -6.80
CA ILE A 42 -9.15 -10.63 -6.20
C ILE A 42 -9.27 -9.18 -6.70
N ASN A 43 -9.63 -8.99 -7.97
CA ASN A 43 -9.80 -7.67 -8.57
C ASN A 43 -10.95 -6.89 -7.93
N TYR A 44 -12.02 -7.57 -7.50
CA TYR A 44 -13.12 -6.92 -6.78
C TYR A 44 -12.65 -6.42 -5.42
N ILE A 45 -11.86 -7.24 -4.71
CA ILE A 45 -11.28 -6.87 -3.41
C ILE A 45 -10.34 -5.68 -3.56
N LEU A 46 -9.44 -5.72 -4.54
CA LEU A 46 -8.52 -4.63 -4.84
C LEU A 46 -9.24 -3.33 -5.18
N GLU A 47 -10.30 -3.38 -5.99
CA GLU A 47 -11.11 -2.19 -6.28
C GLU A 47 -11.70 -1.57 -5.01
N LYS A 48 -12.20 -2.38 -4.07
CA LYS A 48 -12.71 -1.87 -2.78
C LYS A 48 -11.61 -1.27 -1.92
N LEU A 49 -10.46 -1.92 -1.85
CA LEU A 49 -9.29 -1.40 -1.13
C LEU A 49 -8.80 -0.08 -1.72
N HIS A 50 -8.65 0.01 -3.04
CA HIS A 50 -8.19 1.23 -3.72
C HIS A 50 -9.11 2.43 -3.48
N ASN A 51 -10.43 2.21 -3.43
CA ASN A 51 -11.39 3.27 -3.08
C ASN A 51 -11.22 3.80 -1.64
N LEU A 52 -10.76 2.95 -0.71
CA LEU A 52 -10.49 3.33 0.68
C LEU A 52 -9.06 3.84 0.87
N GLY A 53 -8.14 3.46 0.00
CA GLY A 53 -6.70 3.72 0.05
C GLY A 53 -6.31 5.11 0.56
N PRO A 54 -6.83 6.20 -0.03
CA PRO A 54 -6.50 7.56 0.40
C PRO A 54 -6.77 7.86 1.88
N SER A 55 -7.73 7.18 2.51
CA SER A 55 -8.06 7.35 3.93
C SER A 55 -7.19 6.50 4.86
N TYR A 56 -6.58 5.44 4.34
CA TYR A 56 -5.77 4.48 5.12
C TYR A 56 -4.26 4.58 4.83
N TYR A 57 -3.87 5.33 3.80
CA TYR A 57 -2.48 5.51 3.39
C TYR A 57 -1.66 6.12 4.54
N ASN A 58 -0.67 5.36 4.98
CA ASN A 58 0.25 5.73 6.06
C ASN A 58 -0.43 6.17 7.37
N ASP A 59 -1.67 5.71 7.63
CA ASP A 59 -2.40 6.02 8.85
C ASP A 59 -1.99 5.08 9.98
N LYS A 60 -1.22 5.62 10.93
CA LYS A 60 -0.77 4.91 12.13
C LYS A 60 -1.92 4.39 13.00
N SER A 61 -3.08 5.05 12.99
CA SER A 61 -4.18 4.72 13.91
C SER A 61 -4.92 3.43 13.52
N THR A 62 -4.81 3.04 12.25
CA THR A 62 -5.49 1.88 11.67
C THR A 62 -4.52 0.80 11.18
N ALA A 63 -3.28 1.16 10.85
CA ALA A 63 -2.27 0.24 10.35
C ALA A 63 -1.98 -0.92 11.31
N ASP A 64 -1.76 -2.11 10.72
CA ASP A 64 -1.46 -3.34 11.47
C ASP A 64 0.03 -3.72 11.44
N THR A 65 0.85 -2.98 10.68
CA THR A 65 2.27 -3.28 10.48
C THR A 65 3.10 -2.00 10.36
N GLU A 66 4.26 -1.95 11.02
CA GLU A 66 5.24 -0.89 10.84
C GLU A 66 6.35 -1.36 9.89
N LEU A 67 6.39 -0.80 8.67
CA LEU A 67 7.35 -1.14 7.63
C LEU A 67 8.52 -0.14 7.61
N HIS A 68 9.73 -0.68 7.72
CA HIS A 68 10.98 0.05 7.55
C HIS A 68 11.67 -0.38 6.26
N ILE A 69 12.20 0.59 5.53
CA ILE A 69 13.07 0.34 4.38
C ILE A 69 14.50 0.65 4.81
N LYS A 70 15.39 -0.34 4.79
CA LYS A 70 16.79 -0.15 5.17
C LYS A 70 17.45 0.89 4.27
N GLY A 71 18.02 1.93 4.88
CA GLY A 71 18.67 3.03 4.16
C GLY A 71 17.70 4.09 3.61
N TYR A 72 16.40 4.03 3.97
CA TYR A 72 15.44 5.09 3.70
C TYR A 72 15.39 6.10 4.84
N ASN A 73 15.27 7.38 4.50
CA ASN A 73 15.37 8.49 5.45
C ASN A 73 14.03 8.90 6.06
N LYS A 74 12.89 8.55 5.45
CA LYS A 74 11.56 8.89 5.97
C LYS A 74 10.82 7.71 6.63
N ASN A 75 11.56 6.70 7.10
CA ASN A 75 10.95 5.63 7.91
C ASN A 75 10.27 6.19 9.18
N PRO A 76 9.30 5.48 9.75
CA PRO A 76 8.65 4.27 9.22
C PRO A 76 7.47 4.57 8.28
N PHE A 77 6.97 3.54 7.61
CA PHE A 77 5.67 3.52 6.97
C PHE A 77 4.69 2.69 7.80
N PHE A 78 3.50 3.24 8.07
CA PHE A 78 2.41 2.51 8.72
C PHE A 78 1.53 1.87 7.65
N VAL A 79 1.59 0.55 7.53
CA VAL A 79 0.99 -0.18 6.41
C VAL A 79 -0.07 -1.18 6.86
N HIS A 80 -1.00 -1.45 5.96
CA HIS A 80 -2.00 -2.51 6.05
C HIS A 80 -1.56 -3.66 5.14
N LYS A 81 -1.33 -4.85 5.70
CA LYS A 81 -0.71 -5.97 4.96
C LYS A 81 -1.44 -6.32 3.67
N GLU A 82 -2.76 -6.28 3.67
CA GLU A 82 -3.61 -6.66 2.55
C GLU A 82 -3.31 -5.85 1.27
N TYR A 83 -3.07 -4.54 1.37
CA TYR A 83 -2.71 -3.72 0.21
C TYR A 83 -1.40 -4.19 -0.42
N LEU A 84 -0.44 -4.63 0.39
CA LEU A 84 0.88 -5.04 -0.08
C LEU A 84 0.86 -6.49 -0.61
N ILE A 85 0.29 -7.45 0.13
CA ILE A 85 0.34 -8.87 -0.24
C ILE A 85 -0.52 -9.20 -1.46
N LEU A 86 -1.64 -8.51 -1.68
CA LEU A 86 -2.49 -8.77 -2.83
C LEU A 86 -1.85 -8.35 -4.17
N GLN A 87 -0.84 -7.48 -4.12
CA GLN A 87 -0.27 -6.83 -5.28
C GLN A 87 1.23 -7.13 -5.48
N SER A 88 1.89 -7.82 -4.53
CA SER A 88 3.33 -8.08 -4.55
C SER A 88 3.69 -9.49 -4.10
N ASN A 89 4.38 -10.22 -4.98
CA ASN A 89 4.93 -11.55 -4.67
C ASN A 89 6.00 -11.51 -3.57
N PHE A 90 6.73 -10.40 -3.46
CA PHE A 90 7.70 -10.19 -2.40
C PHE A 90 7.01 -10.05 -1.04
N PHE A 91 6.02 -9.17 -0.93
CA PHE A 91 5.33 -8.94 0.33
C PHE A 91 4.54 -10.15 0.80
N GLN A 92 3.95 -10.95 -0.09
CA GLN A 92 3.35 -12.23 0.29
C GLN A 92 4.31 -13.15 1.07
N LYS A 93 5.58 -13.19 0.65
CA LYS A 93 6.60 -14.02 1.31
C LYS A 93 7.06 -13.40 2.61
N VAL A 94 7.34 -12.10 2.62
CA VAL A 94 7.86 -11.39 3.79
C VAL A 94 6.80 -11.29 4.89
N PHE A 95 5.53 -11.13 4.53
CA PHE A 95 4.45 -10.88 5.49
C PHE A 95 3.71 -12.15 5.91
N LYS A 96 4.07 -13.32 5.37
CA LYS A 96 3.35 -14.58 5.55
C LYS A 96 3.01 -14.92 7.01
N ASN A 97 3.93 -14.62 7.94
CA ASN A 97 3.81 -14.97 9.35
C ASN A 97 3.73 -13.73 10.26
N LEU A 98 3.47 -12.54 9.71
CA LEU A 98 3.38 -11.33 10.52
C LEU A 98 2.04 -11.26 11.25
N THR A 99 2.11 -10.95 12.53
CA THR A 99 0.99 -10.63 13.41
C THR A 99 0.77 -9.12 13.50
N SER A 100 -0.39 -8.69 13.99
CA SER A 100 -0.70 -7.28 14.13
C SER A 100 0.23 -6.61 15.14
N GLY A 101 0.79 -5.46 14.77
CA GLY A 101 1.77 -4.69 15.54
C GLY A 101 3.23 -5.05 15.26
N ASP A 102 3.49 -6.02 14.37
CA ASP A 102 4.86 -6.37 14.00
C ASP A 102 5.59 -5.23 13.27
N VAL A 103 6.88 -5.11 13.55
CA VAL A 103 7.80 -4.21 12.86
C VAL A 103 8.64 -5.03 11.90
N VAL A 104 8.61 -4.68 10.62
CA VAL A 104 9.33 -5.39 9.56
C VAL A 104 10.30 -4.46 8.85
N THR A 105 11.54 -4.91 8.62
CA THR A 105 12.53 -4.16 7.85
C THR A 105 12.85 -4.91 6.56
N ILE A 106 12.73 -4.23 5.42
CA ILE A 106 13.10 -4.79 4.10
C ILE A 106 14.27 -4.02 3.49
N VAL A 107 14.87 -4.60 2.46
CA VAL A 107 15.91 -3.96 1.64
C VAL A 107 15.36 -3.80 0.24
N LEU A 108 15.59 -2.63 -0.37
CA LEU A 108 15.23 -2.35 -1.76
C LEU A 108 16.48 -1.94 -2.56
N PRO A 109 16.51 -2.19 -3.88
CA PRO A 109 17.56 -1.68 -4.76
C PRO A 109 17.73 -0.16 -4.65
N PHE A 110 16.61 0.57 -4.62
CA PHE A 110 16.60 2.03 -4.52
C PHE A 110 15.66 2.49 -3.39
N PRO A 111 16.11 2.47 -2.13
CA PRO A 111 15.27 2.77 -0.96
C PRO A 111 14.55 4.11 -1.04
N GLN A 112 15.21 5.13 -1.60
CA GLN A 112 14.71 6.51 -1.70
C GLN A 112 13.51 6.68 -2.64
N ASN A 113 13.20 5.66 -3.45
CA ASN A 113 12.19 5.69 -4.49
C ASN A 113 11.02 4.75 -4.19
N PHE A 114 10.76 4.45 -2.91
CA PHE A 114 9.69 3.55 -2.52
C PHE A 114 8.33 4.24 -2.34
N GLU A 115 8.31 5.50 -1.91
CA GLU A 115 7.07 6.20 -1.52
C GLU A 115 6.01 6.24 -2.65
N PRO A 116 6.33 6.54 -3.92
CA PRO A 116 5.34 6.49 -5.00
C PRO A 116 4.77 5.08 -5.25
N ILE A 117 5.57 4.04 -5.02
CA ILE A 117 5.13 2.64 -5.14
C ILE A 117 4.14 2.32 -4.01
N LEU A 118 4.45 2.74 -2.78
CA LEU A 118 3.54 2.51 -1.66
C LEU A 118 2.21 3.22 -1.87
N GLU A 119 2.23 4.46 -2.35
CA GLU A 119 1.02 5.22 -2.65
C GLU A 119 0.17 4.54 -3.73
N TYR A 120 0.80 4.08 -4.81
CA TYR A 120 0.13 3.30 -5.86
C TYR A 120 -0.50 2.01 -5.33
N LEU A 121 0.16 1.30 -4.42
CA LEU A 121 -0.43 0.11 -3.80
C LEU A 121 -1.71 0.43 -3.02
N TYR A 122 -1.84 1.66 -2.50
CA TYR A 122 -3.02 2.09 -1.77
C TYR A 122 -4.14 2.58 -2.67
N ASP A 123 -3.87 3.40 -3.69
CA ASP A 123 -4.93 4.03 -4.49
C ASP A 123 -5.15 3.39 -5.87
N GLY A 124 -4.24 2.52 -6.32
CA GLY A 124 -4.33 1.83 -7.62
C GLY A 124 -4.33 2.77 -8.82
N ASN A 125 -3.91 4.03 -8.64
CA ASN A 125 -4.07 5.07 -9.65
C ASN A 125 -2.89 5.06 -10.63
N ASP A 126 -3.10 4.43 -11.79
CA ASP A 126 -2.10 4.30 -12.85
C ASP A 126 -1.63 5.69 -13.37
N ASP A 127 -2.53 6.66 -13.52
CA ASP A 127 -2.22 8.01 -14.02
C ASP A 127 -1.32 8.77 -13.03
N LYS A 128 -1.68 8.74 -11.74
CA LYS A 128 -0.90 9.38 -10.68
C LYS A 128 0.47 8.72 -10.51
N PHE A 129 0.52 7.39 -10.64
CA PHE A 129 1.80 6.68 -10.60
C PHE A 129 2.68 7.07 -11.78
N TYR A 130 2.11 7.19 -12.98
CA TYR A 130 2.81 7.70 -14.16
C TYR A 130 3.34 9.13 -13.94
N GLU A 131 2.51 10.03 -13.41
CA GLU A 131 2.88 11.44 -13.12
C GLU A 131 3.99 11.56 -12.06
N SER A 132 4.18 10.54 -11.22
CA SER A 132 5.27 10.50 -10.24
C SER A 132 6.64 10.19 -10.85
N LEU A 133 6.66 9.71 -12.10
CA LEU A 133 7.88 9.32 -12.81
C LEU A 133 8.53 10.53 -13.50
N ASP A 134 9.85 10.60 -13.43
CA ASP A 134 10.66 11.60 -14.14
C ASP A 134 11.94 10.97 -14.70
N SER A 135 12.71 11.73 -15.48
CA SER A 135 13.97 11.27 -16.10
C SER A 135 15.00 10.75 -15.10
N ASP A 136 14.96 11.22 -13.86
CA ASP A 136 15.95 10.95 -12.82
C ASP A 136 15.56 9.75 -11.94
N ASN A 137 14.26 9.47 -11.84
CA ASN A 137 13.70 8.52 -10.90
C ASN A 137 13.13 7.24 -11.56
N TYR A 138 12.66 7.30 -12.83
CA TYR A 138 11.80 6.24 -13.36
C TYR A 138 12.48 4.87 -13.39
N LYS A 139 13.76 4.81 -13.78
CA LYS A 139 14.53 3.54 -13.79
C LYS A 139 14.67 2.96 -12.39
N LYS A 140 14.85 3.80 -11.37
CA LYS A 140 15.00 3.38 -9.97
C LYS A 140 13.69 2.85 -9.42
N ILE A 141 12.59 3.54 -9.71
CA ILE A 141 11.24 3.08 -9.36
C ILE A 141 10.94 1.75 -10.04
N TRP A 142 11.22 1.63 -11.34
CA TRP A 142 10.95 0.40 -12.08
C TRP A 142 11.78 -0.79 -11.57
N GLU A 143 13.05 -0.61 -11.21
CA GLU A 143 13.84 -1.65 -10.56
C GLU A 143 13.24 -2.10 -9.22
N ASN A 144 12.71 -1.17 -8.41
CA ASN A 144 11.97 -1.54 -7.21
C ASN A 144 10.66 -2.28 -7.53
N VAL A 145 9.89 -1.85 -8.54
CA VAL A 145 8.65 -2.51 -9.00
C VAL A 145 8.92 -3.97 -9.38
N LYS A 146 9.98 -4.21 -10.15
CA LYS A 146 10.44 -5.57 -10.52
C LYS A 146 10.90 -6.37 -9.31
N TYR A 147 11.71 -5.77 -8.44
CA TYR A 147 12.24 -6.42 -7.23
C TYR A 147 11.12 -6.88 -6.29
N LEU A 148 10.14 -6.00 -6.06
CA LEU A 148 8.96 -6.29 -5.26
C LEU A 148 8.00 -7.25 -5.96
N GLY A 149 8.17 -7.52 -7.26
CA GLY A 149 7.33 -8.40 -8.04
C GLY A 149 5.88 -7.94 -8.07
N LEU A 150 5.67 -6.65 -8.41
CA LEU A 150 4.34 -6.08 -8.59
C LEU A 150 3.66 -6.63 -9.86
N GLY A 151 2.33 -6.50 -9.90
CA GLY A 151 1.51 -6.94 -11.03
C GLY A 151 1.78 -6.20 -12.35
N VAL A 152 1.25 -6.76 -13.44
CA VAL A 152 1.50 -6.29 -14.83
C VAL A 152 1.09 -4.83 -15.08
N LYS A 153 0.13 -4.29 -14.32
CA LYS A 153 -0.29 -2.89 -14.46
C LYS A 153 0.82 -1.91 -14.04
N ALA A 154 1.43 -2.12 -12.87
CA ALA A 154 2.54 -1.29 -12.40
C ALA A 154 3.74 -1.33 -13.35
N VAL A 155 4.01 -2.51 -13.94
CA VAL A 155 5.06 -2.68 -14.95
C VAL A 155 4.72 -1.90 -16.22
N ALA A 156 3.48 -2.00 -16.71
CA ALA A 156 3.03 -1.30 -17.91
C ALA A 156 3.12 0.23 -17.77
N VAL A 157 2.86 0.78 -16.58
CA VAL A 157 3.05 2.23 -16.31
C VAL A 157 4.51 2.64 -16.50
N CYS A 158 5.46 1.84 -15.98
CA CYS A 158 6.90 2.11 -16.15
C CYS A 158 7.34 1.97 -17.62
N GLU A 159 6.82 0.98 -18.34
CA GLU A 159 7.10 0.76 -19.76
C GLU A 159 6.59 1.92 -20.62
N ALA A 160 5.35 2.38 -20.37
CA ALA A 160 4.77 3.52 -21.08
C ALA A 160 5.59 4.81 -20.90
N PHE A 161 6.11 5.05 -19.69
CA PHE A 161 6.97 6.20 -19.43
C PHE A 161 8.31 6.10 -20.16
N GLN A 162 8.90 4.91 -20.22
CA GLN A 162 10.13 4.68 -20.99
C GLN A 162 9.90 4.99 -22.47
N GLU A 163 8.83 4.45 -23.07
CA GLU A 163 8.52 4.67 -24.49
C GLU A 163 8.34 6.16 -24.80
N TYR A 164 7.60 6.89 -23.96
CA TYR A 164 7.44 8.34 -24.09
C TYR A 164 8.77 9.10 -23.99
N SER A 165 9.64 8.70 -23.06
CA SER A 165 10.93 9.38 -22.80
C SER A 165 11.99 9.15 -23.88
N GLU A 166 11.81 8.14 -24.73
CA GLU A 166 12.71 7.81 -25.84
C GLU A 166 12.28 8.46 -27.18
N THR A 167 11.12 9.12 -27.20
CA THR A 167 10.61 9.92 -28.33
C THR A 167 11.09 11.37 -28.32
#